data_AF-A0A3B3QPS6-F1
#
_entry.id   AF-A0A3B3QPS6-F1
#
_cell.length_a   1.000
_cell.length_b   1.000
_cell.length_c   1.000
_cell.angle_alpha   90.00
_cell.angle_beta   90.00
_cell.angle_gamma   90.00
#
_symmetry.space_group_name_H-M   'P 1'
#
loop_
_entity.id
_entity.type
_entity.pdbx_description
1 polymer ?
#
loop_
_entity_poly.entity_id
_entity_poly.type
_entity_poly.pdbx_seq_one_letter_code
_entity_poly.pdbx_strand_id
1 'polypeptide(L)'
;MFKHVFLTGPPGVGKTTLVQKACEALTSSGVAVEGFYTEEVREGGRRVGFDVVSVTGKRGILSRIGYLPFLLCYCFCLRQSFPFSLVDLHAVLASPRCSSGSSAGRREHRVGQYLVDLVSFESLALPLFRNASPGGRAVFVIDEIGKMELFSQDFIRAVRQMLGSSGRPVLGTIPAPKGRPLGLVEEVRSRSDVKLFIVTKENRNHILQDIVAALQESLGQTA
;
A
#
# COMPACT_ATOMS: atom_id res chain seq x y z
N MET A 1 -1.54 -22.22 -16.67
CA MET A 1 -0.45 -21.31 -17.09
C MET A 1 -0.63 -20.03 -16.29
N PHE A 2 0.41 -19.55 -15.62
CA PHE A 2 0.31 -18.33 -14.80
C PHE A 2 0.67 -17.11 -15.63
N LYS A 3 0.07 -15.97 -15.30
CA LYS A 3 0.26 -14.69 -15.98
C LYS A 3 0.61 -13.57 -15.01
N HIS A 4 0.02 -13.62 -13.83
CA HIS A 4 0.24 -12.65 -12.78
C HIS A 4 1.18 -13.25 -11.74
N VAL A 5 2.06 -12.42 -11.18
CA VAL A 5 3.03 -12.82 -10.17
C VAL A 5 2.75 -12.02 -8.91
N PHE A 6 2.51 -12.73 -7.81
CA PHE A 6 2.25 -12.11 -6.52
C PHE A 6 3.24 -12.59 -5.47
N LEU A 7 3.65 -11.69 -4.59
CA LEU A 7 4.52 -12.00 -3.45
C LEU A 7 3.70 -11.94 -2.17
N THR A 8 3.91 -12.91 -1.29
CA THR A 8 3.37 -12.90 0.07
C THR A 8 4.46 -13.22 1.08
N GLY A 9 4.26 -12.84 2.34
CA GLY A 9 5.24 -13.08 3.39
C GLY A 9 5.04 -12.16 4.58
N PRO A 10 5.76 -12.42 5.70
CA PRO A 10 5.62 -11.64 6.91
C PRO A 10 5.92 -10.14 6.68
N PRO A 11 5.31 -9.24 7.49
CA PRO A 11 5.63 -7.82 7.42
C PRO A 11 7.11 -7.58 7.73
N GLY A 12 7.73 -6.62 7.04
CA GLY A 12 9.15 -6.29 7.23
C GLY A 12 10.16 -7.27 6.63
N VAL A 13 9.73 -8.32 5.91
CA VAL A 13 10.65 -9.25 5.21
C VAL A 13 11.39 -8.62 4.02
N GLY A 14 10.88 -7.48 3.53
CA GLY A 14 11.46 -6.74 2.39
C GLY A 14 10.83 -7.06 1.04
N LYS A 15 9.53 -7.34 0.99
CA LYS A 15 8.76 -7.56 -0.26
C LYS A 15 8.85 -6.36 -1.20
N THR A 16 8.61 -5.16 -0.69
CA THR A 16 8.76 -3.89 -1.42
C THR A 16 10.12 -3.78 -2.09
N THR A 17 11.20 -4.08 -1.37
CA THR A 17 12.54 -4.04 -1.93
C THR A 17 12.76 -5.10 -3.00
N LEU A 18 12.15 -6.29 -2.88
CA LEU A 18 12.21 -7.30 -3.95
C LEU A 18 11.47 -6.84 -5.20
N VAL A 19 10.30 -6.22 -5.02
CA VAL A 19 9.54 -5.65 -6.14
C VAL A 19 10.37 -4.58 -6.84
N GLN A 20 10.96 -3.64 -6.09
CA GLN A 20 11.82 -2.60 -6.67
C GLN A 20 12.99 -3.19 -7.46
N LYS A 21 13.72 -4.16 -6.90
CA LYS A 21 14.80 -4.87 -7.61
C LYS A 21 14.33 -5.60 -8.87
N ALA A 22 13.16 -6.23 -8.81
CA ALA A 22 12.58 -6.91 -9.98
C ALA A 22 12.21 -5.88 -11.08
N CYS A 23 11.68 -4.72 -10.69
CA CYS A 23 11.37 -3.63 -11.62
C CYS A 23 12.64 -3.07 -12.29
N GLU A 24 13.71 -2.88 -11.52
CA GLU A 24 15.02 -2.46 -12.03
C GLU A 24 15.61 -3.46 -13.03
N ALA A 25 15.52 -4.76 -12.73
CA ALA A 25 15.99 -5.83 -13.62
C ALA A 25 15.19 -5.89 -14.93
N LEU A 26 13.87 -5.72 -14.85
CA LEU A 26 12.99 -5.65 -16.02
C LEU A 26 13.27 -4.42 -16.89
N THR A 27 13.44 -3.26 -16.25
CA THR A 27 13.77 -2.01 -16.95
C THR A 27 15.11 -2.12 -17.67
N SER A 28 16.11 -2.73 -17.01
CA SER A 28 17.42 -3.04 -17.62
C SER A 28 17.30 -3.99 -18.82
N SER A 29 16.25 -4.80 -18.87
CA SER A 29 15.95 -5.71 -19.98
C SER A 29 15.10 -5.05 -21.09
N GLY A 30 14.85 -3.74 -21.01
CA GLY A 30 14.05 -2.99 -21.98
C GLY A 30 12.53 -3.16 -21.84
N VAL A 31 12.06 -3.72 -20.72
CA VAL A 31 10.63 -3.88 -20.42
C VAL A 31 10.12 -2.62 -19.73
N ALA A 32 8.99 -2.09 -20.18
CA ALA A 32 8.36 -0.95 -19.52
C ALA A 32 7.71 -1.39 -18.20
N VAL A 33 7.85 -0.57 -17.15
CA VAL A 33 7.24 -0.84 -15.85
C VAL A 33 6.36 0.33 -15.48
N GLU A 34 5.11 0.04 -15.14
CA GLU A 34 4.11 1.02 -14.72
C GLU A 34 3.51 0.62 -13.38
N GLY A 35 2.87 1.56 -12.70
CA GLY A 35 2.17 1.31 -11.45
C GLY A 35 2.78 2.09 -10.28
N PHE A 36 2.62 1.56 -9.08
CA PHE A 36 3.01 2.25 -7.87
C PHE A 36 3.42 1.28 -6.77
N TYR A 37 4.13 1.82 -5.79
CA TYR A 37 4.52 1.13 -4.59
C TYR A 37 4.29 1.99 -3.35
N THR A 38 4.13 1.34 -2.21
CA THR A 38 3.97 2.03 -0.92
C THR A 38 5.30 2.19 -0.23
N GLU A 39 5.62 3.40 0.21
CA GLU A 39 6.79 3.68 1.04
C GLU A 39 6.39 3.99 2.48
N GLU A 40 7.16 3.45 3.42
CA GLU A 40 7.01 3.80 4.82
C GLU A 40 7.64 5.16 5.10
N VAL A 41 6.86 6.09 5.65
CA VAL A 41 7.34 7.40 6.08
C VAL A 41 7.76 7.35 7.54
N ARG A 42 9.02 7.69 7.81
CA ARG A 42 9.60 7.74 9.15
C ARG A 42 10.12 9.14 9.46
N GLU A 43 9.76 9.67 10.62
CA GLU A 43 10.28 10.93 11.16
C GLU A 43 10.78 10.68 12.59
N GLY A 44 11.98 11.18 12.92
CA GLY A 44 12.57 10.97 14.26
C GLY A 44 12.70 9.50 14.66
N GLY A 45 12.93 8.60 13.68
CA GLY A 45 13.00 7.15 13.91
C GLY A 45 11.66 6.45 14.16
N ARG A 46 10.53 7.18 14.09
CA ARG A 46 9.18 6.63 14.28
C ARG A 46 8.41 6.61 12.97
N ARG A 47 7.64 5.54 12.75
CA ARG A 47 6.78 5.40 11.55
C ARG A 47 5.57 6.32 11.65
N VAL A 48 5.58 7.42 10.91
CA VAL A 48 4.53 8.45 10.90
C VAL A 48 3.45 8.23 9.85
N GLY A 49 3.67 7.33 8.89
CA GLY A 49 2.66 7.02 7.88
C GLY A 49 3.20 6.24 6.70
N PHE A 50 2.43 6.29 5.61
CA PHE A 50 2.74 5.63 4.35
C PHE A 50 2.42 6.57 3.19
N ASP A 51 3.28 6.55 2.18
CA ASP A 51 3.10 7.24 0.91
C ASP A 51 2.88 6.25 -0.21
N VAL A 52 2.12 6.64 -1.20
CA VAL A 52 2.11 5.97 -2.50
C VAL A 52 3.05 6.70 -3.43
N VAL A 53 3.96 5.97 -4.04
CA VAL A 53 4.92 6.48 -5.01
C VAL A 53 4.72 5.73 -6.32
N SER A 54 4.40 6.44 -7.39
CA SER A 54 4.37 5.86 -8.74
C SER A 54 5.78 5.49 -9.20
N VAL A 55 5.89 4.53 -10.12
CA VAL A 55 7.17 4.22 -10.78
C VAL A 55 7.76 5.44 -11.51
N THR A 56 6.93 6.42 -11.90
CA THR A 56 7.38 7.68 -12.50
C THR A 56 7.86 8.73 -11.48
N GLY A 57 7.94 8.39 -10.19
CA GLY A 57 8.41 9.27 -9.12
C GLY A 57 7.39 10.23 -8.52
N LYS A 58 6.14 10.29 -9.02
CA LYS A 58 5.06 11.06 -8.36
C LYS A 58 4.73 10.43 -7.02
N ARG A 59 4.58 11.26 -5.98
CA ARG A 59 4.29 10.86 -4.60
C ARG A 59 2.97 11.43 -4.13
N GLY A 60 2.21 10.65 -3.38
CA GLY A 60 0.97 11.04 -2.73
C GLY A 60 0.86 10.41 -1.34
N ILE A 61 0.09 11.04 -0.45
CA ILE A 61 -0.14 10.54 0.91
C ILE A 61 -1.11 9.37 0.82
N LEU A 62 -0.76 8.22 1.41
CA LEU A 62 -1.71 7.11 1.61
C LEU A 62 -2.34 7.21 3.00
N SER A 63 -1.49 7.33 4.02
CA SER A 63 -1.95 7.48 5.39
C SER A 63 -0.94 8.19 6.27
N ARG A 64 -1.44 8.79 7.34
CA ARG A 64 -0.64 9.46 8.38
C ARG A 64 -1.17 9.08 9.75
N ILE A 65 -0.32 9.17 10.78
CA ILE A 65 -0.80 9.07 12.16
C ILE A 65 -1.88 10.12 12.35
N GLY A 66 -3.09 9.66 12.69
CA GLY A 66 -4.14 10.56 13.11
C GLY A 66 -3.78 11.09 14.47
N TYR A 67 -3.37 12.36 14.54
CA TYR A 67 -3.33 13.07 15.82
C TYR A 67 -4.79 13.21 16.30
N LEU A 68 -5.27 12.21 17.04
CA LEU A 68 -6.30 12.51 18.02
C LEU A 68 -5.64 13.50 19.00
N PRO A 69 -6.26 14.65 19.31
CA PRO A 69 -5.70 15.55 20.31
C PRO A 69 -5.44 14.75 21.59
N PHE A 70 -4.31 15.06 22.21
CA PHE A 70 -3.65 14.42 23.36
C PHE A 70 -4.52 14.09 24.60
N LEU A 71 -5.84 14.24 24.56
CA LEU A 71 -6.74 14.06 25.69
C LEU A 71 -6.86 12.61 26.19
N LEU A 72 -6.60 11.60 25.35
CA LEU A 72 -6.62 10.20 25.80
C LEU A 72 -5.28 9.75 26.43
N CYS A 73 -4.19 10.48 26.21
CA CYS A 73 -2.92 10.21 26.88
C CYS A 73 -2.90 10.80 28.31
N TYR A 74 -3.57 11.93 28.52
CA TYR A 74 -3.69 12.55 29.85
C TYR A 74 -4.44 11.66 30.86
N CYS A 75 -5.49 10.95 30.44
CA CYS A 75 -6.22 10.03 31.33
C CYS A 75 -5.45 8.78 31.76
N PHE A 76 -4.44 8.33 31.00
CA PHE A 76 -3.63 7.16 31.39
C PHE A 76 -2.46 7.55 32.32
N CYS A 77 -1.90 8.76 32.17
CA CYS A 77 -0.78 9.23 32.98
C CYS A 77 -1.21 9.71 34.38
N LEU A 78 -2.41 10.25 34.54
CA LEU A 78 -2.90 10.78 35.84
C LEU A 78 -3.45 9.71 36.81
N ARG A 79 -3.36 8.41 36.48
CA ARG A 79 -3.87 7.35 37.37
C ARG A 79 -2.80 6.68 38.23
N GLN A 80 -1.55 7.16 38.24
CA GLN A 80 -0.51 6.54 39.08
C GLN A 80 0.27 7.44 40.04
N SER A 81 0.24 8.77 39.94
CA SER A 81 0.95 9.57 40.94
C SER A 81 0.36 10.97 41.08
N PHE A 82 0.15 11.37 42.33
CA PHE A 82 -0.14 12.72 42.87
C PHE A 82 -1.60 13.07 43.21
N PRO A 83 -1.86 13.42 44.50
CA PRO A 83 -3.07 14.12 44.91
C PRO A 83 -2.77 15.62 44.95
N PHE A 84 -3.27 16.45 44.04
CA PHE A 84 -3.33 17.90 44.29
C PHE A 84 -4.42 18.59 43.45
N SER A 85 -4.89 19.71 43.99
CA SER A 85 -6.18 20.36 43.81
C SER A 85 -6.52 20.90 42.42
N LEU A 86 -7.82 20.84 42.11
CA LEU A 86 -8.56 21.61 41.11
C LEU A 86 -8.29 23.12 41.26
N VAL A 87 -7.41 23.68 40.45
CA VAL A 87 -7.49 25.06 39.89
C VAL A 87 -6.49 25.17 38.73
N ASP A 88 -6.88 25.93 37.72
CA ASP A 88 -6.11 26.31 36.52
C ASP A 88 -6.02 25.33 35.35
N LEU A 89 -7.20 24.96 34.81
CA LEU A 89 -7.36 24.38 33.48
C LEU A 89 -8.02 25.37 32.49
N HIS A 90 -7.55 26.63 32.42
CA HIS A 90 -8.18 27.63 31.54
C HIS A 90 -7.24 28.47 30.65
N ALA A 91 -5.93 28.18 30.59
CA ALA A 91 -4.98 29.04 29.85
C ALA A 91 -4.14 28.39 28.73
N VAL A 92 -4.34 27.11 28.39
CA VAL A 92 -3.56 26.43 27.31
C VAL A 92 -4.47 25.96 26.17
N LEU A 93 -5.38 26.84 25.70
CA LEU A 93 -6.21 26.60 24.51
C LEU A 93 -6.14 27.76 23.50
N ALA A 94 -5.03 28.48 23.44
CA ALA A 94 -4.81 29.53 22.46
C ALA A 94 -3.64 29.20 21.53
N SER A 95 -3.90 28.49 20.43
CA SER A 95 -3.08 28.43 19.20
C SER A 95 -3.81 27.64 18.09
N PRO A 96 -3.55 27.96 16.81
CA PRO A 96 -4.41 28.72 15.93
C PRO A 96 -5.49 27.88 15.23
N ARG A 97 -6.51 28.60 14.77
CA ARG A 97 -7.65 28.13 13.98
C ARG A 97 -7.19 27.32 12.76
N CYS A 98 -7.34 26.00 12.81
CA CYS A 98 -7.59 25.23 11.59
C CYS A 98 -9.07 25.39 11.25
N SER A 99 -9.29 26.04 10.13
CA SER A 99 -10.58 26.34 9.51
C SER A 99 -11.55 25.16 9.57
N SER A 100 -12.71 25.45 10.17
CA SER A 100 -13.94 24.69 10.10
C SER A 100 -14.33 24.41 8.64
N GLY A 101 -14.24 23.14 8.24
CA GLY A 101 -14.92 22.60 7.07
C GLY A 101 -15.94 21.57 7.51
N SER A 102 -17.19 22.03 7.69
CA SER A 102 -18.45 21.27 7.56
C SER A 102 -18.41 19.77 7.85
N SER A 103 -18.94 19.42 9.02
CA SER A 103 -19.48 18.12 9.40
C SER A 103 -20.49 17.58 8.39
N ALA A 104 -20.01 16.75 7.46
CA ALA A 104 -20.84 15.84 6.68
C ALA A 104 -20.13 14.49 6.60
N GLY A 105 -20.39 13.61 7.58
CA GLY A 105 -20.34 12.16 7.47
C GLY A 105 -19.17 11.49 6.72
N ARG A 106 -17.96 12.05 6.71
CA ARG A 106 -16.83 11.41 6.04
C ARG A 106 -16.37 10.25 6.93
N ARG A 107 -16.71 9.01 6.55
CA ARG A 107 -16.20 7.82 7.22
C ARG A 107 -14.67 7.91 7.21
N GLU A 108 -14.08 8.19 8.37
CA GLU A 108 -12.65 8.16 8.54
C GLU A 108 -12.18 6.72 8.40
N HIS A 109 -11.42 6.44 7.35
CA HIS A 109 -10.87 5.11 7.10
C HIS A 109 -9.63 4.94 7.97
N ARG A 110 -9.78 4.25 9.10
CA ARG A 110 -8.70 4.07 10.08
C ARG A 110 -8.16 2.64 10.07
N VAL A 111 -6.83 2.51 10.10
CA VAL A 111 -6.11 1.24 10.34
C VAL A 111 -5.16 1.43 11.52
N GLY A 112 -5.56 0.95 12.69
CA GLY A 112 -4.80 1.18 13.92
C GLY A 112 -4.70 2.67 14.23
N GLN A 113 -3.48 3.21 14.27
CA GLN A 113 -3.22 4.63 14.49
C GLN A 113 -3.21 5.48 13.20
N TYR A 114 -3.33 4.86 12.02
CA TYR A 114 -3.22 5.52 10.74
C TYR A 114 -4.59 5.90 10.18
N LEU A 115 -4.75 7.17 9.80
CA LEU A 115 -5.88 7.67 9.02
C LEU A 115 -5.51 7.61 7.54
N VAL A 116 -6.34 6.94 6.75
CA VAL A 116 -6.15 6.74 5.31
C VAL A 116 -6.79 7.89 4.56
N ASP A 117 -5.99 8.56 3.72
CA ASP A 117 -6.46 9.58 2.79
C ASP A 117 -6.78 8.94 1.44
N LEU A 118 -8.02 8.50 1.29
CA LEU A 118 -8.47 7.87 0.05
C LEU A 118 -8.43 8.81 -1.15
N VAL A 119 -8.67 10.11 -0.95
CA VAL A 119 -8.72 11.03 -2.08
C VAL A 119 -7.33 11.23 -2.66
N SER A 120 -6.34 11.44 -1.80
CA SER A 120 -4.94 11.51 -2.21
C SER A 120 -4.51 10.21 -2.90
N PHE A 121 -4.84 9.05 -2.34
CA PHE A 121 -4.55 7.75 -2.95
C PHE A 121 -5.19 7.58 -4.33
N GLU A 122 -6.50 7.81 -4.44
CA GLU A 122 -7.25 7.63 -5.69
C GLU A 122 -6.77 8.57 -6.80
N SER A 123 -6.45 9.81 -6.45
CA SER A 123 -5.94 10.80 -7.41
C SER A 123 -4.62 10.39 -8.07
N LEU A 124 -3.82 9.57 -7.39
CA LEU A 124 -2.54 9.08 -7.91
C LEU A 124 -2.66 7.68 -8.51
N ALA A 125 -3.33 6.75 -7.82
CA ALA A 125 -3.41 5.35 -8.22
C ALA A 125 -4.33 5.12 -9.42
N LEU A 126 -5.55 5.68 -9.42
CA LEU A 126 -6.56 5.39 -10.45
C LEU A 126 -6.14 5.81 -11.87
N PRO A 127 -5.48 6.97 -12.08
CA PRO A 127 -5.00 7.34 -13.41
C PRO A 127 -3.96 6.36 -13.97
N LEU A 128 -3.15 5.71 -13.14
CA LEU A 128 -2.15 4.73 -13.58
C LEU A 128 -2.79 3.49 -14.20
N PHE A 129 -3.98 3.10 -13.75
CA PHE A 129 -4.70 1.99 -14.37
C PHE A 129 -5.24 2.33 -15.76
N ARG A 130 -5.60 3.60 -16.00
CA ARG A 130 -6.22 4.10 -17.24
C ARG A 130 -5.20 4.50 -18.31
N ASN A 131 -4.10 5.12 -17.91
CA ASN A 131 -3.09 5.67 -18.82
C ASN A 131 -2.08 4.65 -19.32
N ALA A 132 -2.23 3.40 -18.89
CA ALA A 132 -1.34 2.33 -19.30
C ALA A 132 -1.43 2.10 -20.80
N SER A 133 -0.29 2.23 -21.47
CA SER A 133 -0.21 2.20 -22.93
C SER A 133 -0.69 0.85 -23.47
N PRO A 134 -1.80 0.80 -24.23
CA PRO A 134 -2.28 -0.45 -24.81
C PRO A 134 -1.35 -0.86 -25.96
N GLY A 135 -0.54 -1.90 -25.75
CA GLY A 135 0.27 -2.52 -26.82
C GLY A 135 1.77 -2.62 -26.54
N GLY A 136 2.27 -2.13 -25.40
CA GLY A 136 3.65 -2.37 -24.98
C GLY A 136 3.78 -3.63 -24.13
N ARG A 137 4.94 -4.32 -24.19
CA ARG A 137 5.36 -5.30 -23.18
C ARG A 137 5.63 -4.56 -21.86
N ALA A 138 4.55 -4.24 -21.15
CA ALA A 138 4.60 -3.51 -19.89
C ALA A 138 4.16 -4.41 -18.73
N VAL A 139 4.89 -4.35 -17.62
CA VAL A 139 4.50 -4.98 -16.35
C VAL A 139 3.85 -3.93 -15.48
N PHE A 140 2.67 -4.23 -14.93
CA PHE A 140 2.03 -3.35 -13.96
C PHE A 140 2.35 -3.79 -12.53
N VAL A 141 2.85 -2.87 -11.72
CA VAL A 141 3.34 -3.10 -10.37
C VAL A 141 2.37 -2.51 -9.36
N ILE A 142 1.99 -3.33 -8.39
CA ILE A 142 1.18 -2.92 -7.24
C ILE A 142 1.84 -3.45 -5.98
N ASP A 143 2.74 -2.66 -5.41
CA ASP A 143 3.26 -3.01 -4.09
C ASP A 143 2.26 -2.62 -3.00
N GLU A 144 1.80 -3.66 -2.32
CA GLU A 144 0.84 -3.77 -1.25
C GLU A 144 -0.64 -3.60 -1.64
N ILE A 145 -1.31 -4.73 -1.89
CA ILE A 145 -2.78 -4.84 -1.88
C ILE A 145 -3.20 -5.26 -0.47
N GLY A 146 -3.26 -4.26 0.41
CA GLY A 146 -3.50 -4.44 1.83
C GLY A 146 -4.81 -3.83 2.32
N LYS A 147 -4.95 -3.77 3.63
CA LYS A 147 -6.17 -3.25 4.28
C LYS A 147 -6.38 -1.75 4.01
N MET A 148 -5.32 -0.99 3.76
CA MET A 148 -5.38 0.47 3.59
C MET A 148 -5.93 0.84 2.20
N GLU A 149 -5.52 0.13 1.17
CA GLU A 149 -5.90 0.37 -0.22
C GLU A 149 -7.32 -0.14 -0.51
N LEU A 150 -7.73 -1.23 0.15
CA LEU A 150 -9.04 -1.86 -0.02
C LEU A 150 -10.24 -1.06 0.53
N PHE A 151 -9.99 0.11 1.14
CA PHE A 151 -11.08 1.03 1.44
C PHE A 151 -11.61 1.72 0.18
N SER A 152 -10.79 1.88 -0.87
CA SER A 152 -11.23 2.44 -2.15
C SER A 152 -11.93 1.36 -2.99
N GLN A 153 -13.22 1.55 -3.24
CA GLN A 153 -13.99 0.65 -4.11
C GLN A 153 -13.59 0.81 -5.58
N ASP A 154 -13.19 2.01 -6.00
CA ASP A 154 -12.65 2.26 -7.33
C ASP A 154 -11.36 1.50 -7.57
N PHE A 155 -10.48 1.47 -6.58
CA PHE A 155 -9.25 0.69 -6.64
C PHE A 155 -9.54 -0.81 -6.77
N ILE A 156 -10.45 -1.36 -5.96
CA ILE A 156 -10.86 -2.78 -6.06
C ILE A 156 -11.36 -3.11 -7.47
N ARG A 157 -12.22 -2.24 -8.03
CA ARG A 157 -12.74 -2.42 -9.40
C ARG A 157 -11.62 -2.39 -10.43
N ALA A 158 -10.70 -1.43 -10.33
CA ALA A 158 -9.58 -1.29 -11.25
C ALA A 158 -8.65 -2.51 -11.22
N VAL A 159 -8.32 -3.01 -10.02
CA VAL A 159 -7.49 -4.23 -9.86
C VAL A 159 -8.20 -5.45 -10.46
N ARG A 160 -9.50 -5.64 -10.18
CA ARG A 160 -10.27 -6.76 -10.77
C ARG A 160 -10.32 -6.69 -12.28
N GLN A 161 -10.55 -5.51 -12.85
CA GLN A 161 -10.53 -5.31 -14.31
C GLN A 161 -9.15 -5.61 -14.88
N MET A 162 -8.08 -5.17 -14.23
CA MET A 162 -6.72 -5.43 -14.68
C MET A 162 -6.35 -6.91 -14.64
N LEU A 163 -6.73 -7.63 -13.58
CA LEU A 163 -6.54 -9.08 -13.47
C LEU A 163 -7.46 -9.87 -14.41
N GLY A 164 -8.63 -9.34 -14.76
CA GLY A 164 -9.54 -9.95 -15.73
C GLY A 164 -9.14 -9.70 -17.19
N SER A 165 -8.36 -8.63 -17.44
CA SER A 165 -7.97 -8.24 -18.79
C SER A 165 -6.77 -9.04 -19.27
N SER A 166 -6.83 -9.56 -20.50
CA SER A 166 -5.74 -10.35 -21.07
C SER A 166 -4.52 -9.51 -21.53
N GLY A 167 -4.40 -8.25 -21.13
CA GLY A 167 -3.43 -7.32 -21.73
C GLY A 167 -2.03 -7.32 -21.14
N ARG A 168 -1.86 -7.50 -19.82
CA ARG A 168 -0.56 -7.25 -19.16
C ARG A 168 -0.33 -8.09 -17.90
N PRO A 169 0.89 -8.59 -17.67
CA PRO A 169 1.25 -9.22 -16.41
C PRO A 169 1.26 -8.22 -15.26
N VAL A 170 0.89 -8.70 -14.09
CA VAL A 170 0.80 -7.89 -12.86
C VAL A 170 1.80 -8.44 -11.87
N LEU A 171 2.67 -7.58 -11.34
CA LEU A 171 3.53 -7.86 -10.22
C LEU A 171 2.95 -7.21 -8.97
N GLY A 172 2.43 -7.99 -8.03
CA GLY A 172 1.82 -7.46 -6.83
C GLY A 172 2.37 -8.02 -5.54
N THR A 173 2.14 -7.34 -4.42
CA THR A 173 2.36 -7.93 -3.09
C THR A 173 1.06 -7.98 -2.31
N ILE A 174 0.82 -9.13 -1.67
CA ILE A 174 -0.34 -9.36 -0.81
C ILE A 174 0.11 -9.71 0.61
N PRO A 175 -0.60 -9.23 1.64
CA PRO A 175 -0.30 -9.62 3.01
C PRO A 175 -0.45 -11.12 3.18
N ALA A 176 0.38 -11.71 4.06
CA ALA A 176 0.18 -13.09 4.47
C ALA A 176 -1.20 -13.25 5.14
N PRO A 177 -1.88 -14.39 4.97
CA PRO A 177 -3.19 -14.65 5.56
C PRO A 177 -3.10 -14.57 7.08
N LYS A 178 -3.52 -13.43 7.65
CA LYS A 178 -3.54 -13.19 9.10
C LYS A 178 -4.81 -12.43 9.46
N GLY A 179 -5.59 -12.99 10.37
CA GLY A 179 -6.82 -12.38 10.86
C GLY A 179 -7.99 -12.50 9.87
N ARG A 180 -8.79 -11.43 9.74
CA ARG A 180 -9.99 -11.42 8.90
C ARG A 180 -9.62 -11.52 7.41
N PRO A 181 -10.21 -12.44 6.64
CA PRO A 181 -9.94 -12.55 5.21
C PRO A 181 -10.36 -11.27 4.50
N LEU A 182 -9.46 -10.77 3.65
CA LEU A 182 -9.71 -9.62 2.78
C LEU A 182 -10.21 -10.18 1.45
N GLY A 183 -11.45 -9.87 1.06
CA GLY A 183 -12.11 -10.50 -0.10
C GLY A 183 -11.27 -10.47 -1.38
N LEU A 184 -10.71 -9.30 -1.74
CA LEU A 184 -9.85 -9.19 -2.91
C LEU A 184 -8.55 -10.00 -2.79
N VAL A 185 -7.95 -10.10 -1.60
CA VAL A 185 -6.70 -10.84 -1.41
C VAL A 185 -6.92 -12.34 -1.60
N GLU A 186 -8.01 -12.87 -1.06
CA GLU A 186 -8.36 -14.28 -1.26
C GLU A 186 -8.77 -14.56 -2.71
N GLU A 187 -9.44 -13.62 -3.38
CA GLU A 187 -9.69 -13.69 -4.83
C GLU A 187 -8.38 -13.81 -5.59
N VAL A 188 -7.42 -12.89 -5.40
CA VAL A 188 -6.11 -12.98 -6.08
C VAL A 188 -5.39 -14.29 -5.77
N ARG A 189 -5.46 -14.77 -4.53
CA ARG A 189 -4.78 -15.99 -4.11
C ARG A 189 -5.37 -17.27 -4.71
N SER A 190 -6.68 -17.31 -4.92
CA SER A 190 -7.42 -18.48 -5.42
C SER A 190 -7.42 -18.61 -6.94
N ARG A 191 -6.91 -17.60 -7.64
CA ARG A 191 -6.84 -17.58 -9.10
C ARG A 191 -5.79 -18.54 -9.65
N SER A 192 -6.15 -19.30 -10.68
CA SER A 192 -5.27 -20.25 -11.37
C SER A 192 -4.25 -19.58 -12.30
N ASP A 193 -4.46 -18.31 -12.66
CA ASP A 193 -3.54 -17.50 -13.48
C ASP A 193 -2.56 -16.65 -12.64
N VAL A 194 -2.55 -16.85 -11.31
CA VAL A 194 -1.64 -16.18 -10.37
C VAL A 194 -0.58 -17.17 -9.86
N LYS A 195 0.69 -16.80 -10.01
CA LYS A 195 1.82 -17.47 -9.35
C LYS A 195 2.17 -16.74 -8.07
N LEU A 196 2.01 -17.42 -6.93
CA LEU A 196 2.27 -16.86 -5.61
C LEU A 196 3.65 -17.30 -5.10
N PHE A 197 4.52 -16.33 -4.83
CA PHE A 197 5.82 -16.53 -4.22
C PHE A 197 5.78 -16.20 -2.72
N ILE A 198 6.20 -17.14 -1.88
CA ILE A 198 6.29 -16.93 -0.43
C ILE A 198 7.71 -16.45 -0.11
N VAL A 199 7.84 -15.20 0.29
CA VAL A 199 9.11 -14.56 0.65
C VAL A 199 9.41 -14.79 2.13
N THR A 200 10.58 -15.35 2.40
CA THR A 200 11.19 -15.48 3.72
C THR A 200 12.51 -14.70 3.75
N LYS A 201 13.16 -14.60 4.91
CA LYS A 201 14.46 -13.89 5.00
C LYS A 201 15.57 -14.68 4.30
N GLU A 202 15.44 -16.00 4.30
CA GLU A 202 16.42 -16.96 3.82
C GLU A 202 16.38 -17.08 2.29
N ASN A 203 15.19 -17.05 1.70
CA ASN A 203 15.03 -17.23 0.25
C ASN A 203 15.10 -15.92 -0.55
N ARG A 204 15.12 -14.76 0.12
CA ARG A 204 14.98 -13.42 -0.48
C ARG A 204 15.94 -13.18 -1.66
N ASN A 205 17.19 -13.60 -1.56
CA ASN A 205 18.18 -13.32 -2.60
C ASN A 205 18.01 -14.24 -3.82
N HIS A 206 17.58 -15.48 -3.61
CA HIS A 206 17.40 -16.47 -4.69
C HIS A 206 16.07 -16.29 -5.41
N ILE A 207 14.99 -16.02 -4.65
CA ILE A 207 13.64 -15.88 -5.19
C ILE A 207 13.49 -14.70 -6.15
N LEU A 208 14.37 -13.69 -6.05
CA LEU A 208 14.41 -12.56 -6.98
C LEU A 208 14.60 -13.02 -8.42
N GLN A 209 15.51 -13.97 -8.67
CA GLN A 209 15.77 -14.50 -10.00
C GLN A 209 14.56 -15.26 -10.53
N ASP A 210 13.91 -16.06 -9.68
CA ASP A 210 12.70 -16.81 -10.03
C ASP A 210 11.52 -15.88 -10.37
N ILE A 211 11.38 -14.77 -9.64
CA ILE A 211 10.34 -13.77 -9.88
C ILE A 211 10.57 -13.09 -11.23
N VAL A 212 11.80 -12.65 -11.51
CA VAL A 212 12.14 -12.00 -12.79
C VAL A 212 11.92 -12.97 -13.96
N ALA A 213 12.36 -14.22 -13.83
CA ALA A 213 12.13 -15.24 -14.84
C ALA A 213 10.63 -15.50 -15.09
N ALA A 214 9.83 -15.61 -14.03
CA ALA A 214 8.38 -15.78 -14.14
C ALA A 214 7.69 -14.59 -14.82
N LEU A 215 8.15 -13.36 -14.55
CA LEU A 215 7.63 -12.14 -15.19
C LEU A 215 8.00 -12.10 -16.68
N GLN A 216 9.23 -12.45 -17.03
CA GLN A 216 9.69 -12.55 -18.42
C GLN A 216 8.92 -13.61 -19.21
N GLU A 217 8.67 -14.78 -18.60
CA GLU A 217 7.84 -15.83 -19.18
C GLU A 217 6.40 -15.33 -19.43
N SER A 218 5.82 -14.61 -18.46
CA SER A 218 4.47 -14.04 -18.58
C SER A 218 4.39 -12.96 -19.67
N LEU A 219 5.47 -12.18 -19.87
CA LEU A 219 5.57 -11.20 -20.96
C LEU A 219 5.69 -11.86 -22.34
N GLY A 220 6.43 -12.98 -22.44
CA GLY A 220 6.61 -13.72 -23.68
C GLY A 220 5.31 -14.35 -24.22
N GLN A 221 4.35 -14.62 -23.33
CA GLN A 221 3.03 -15.17 -23.68
C GLN A 221 2.03 -14.11 -24.16
N THR A 222 2.37 -12.82 -24.05
CA THR A 222 1.48 -11.70 -24.40
C THR A 222 1.83 -11.10 -25.78
N ALA A 223 2.65 -11.80 -26.57
CA ALA A 223 3.10 -11.41 -27.91
C ALA A 223 2.36 -12.18 -29.02
#